data_AF-G1NTG2-F1
#
_entry.id   AF-G1NTG2-F1
#
_cell.length_a   1.000
_cell.length_b   1.000
_cell.length_c   1.000
_cell.angle_alpha   90.00
_cell.angle_beta   90.00
_cell.angle_gamma   90.00
#
_symmetry.space_group_name_H-M   'P 1'
#
loop_
_entity.id
_entity.type
_entity.pdbx_description
1 polymer ?
#
loop_
_entity_poly.entity_id
_entity_poly.type
_entity_poly.pdbx_seq_one_letter_code
_entity_poly.pdbx_strand_id
1 'polypeptide(L)'
;ETPMDVDINNSETFLPTSQRSATSGASGMNKEEDMCAICMEPINNKLVLPKCKHEFCTPCIKKAMTYKPVCPVCQTVYGIQQGNQPEGTMSVDYIGDSLPGYENYGSIVIKYDMRGGIQTKEHPNPGMPYSGTRRTAFLPANEEGKEVLTLLQKAFNQKLIFTVGDSRVSGRSNVTTWNDIHHKTSMTGGPAMYGYPDPNYLKRVKQELKNKGIENN
;
A
#
# COMPACT_ATOMS: atom_id res chain seq x y z
N GLU A 1 2.44 -6.78 -31.10
CA GLU A 1 1.36 -7.51 -31.80
C GLU A 1 1.96 -8.79 -32.36
N THR A 2 1.55 -9.92 -31.78
CA THR A 2 1.91 -11.28 -32.21
C THR A 2 0.64 -12.12 -32.04
N PRO A 3 0.14 -12.79 -33.08
CA PRO A 3 -1.12 -13.52 -33.02
C PRO A 3 -0.90 -14.91 -32.41
N MET A 4 -1.83 -15.35 -31.57
CA MET A 4 -1.90 -16.73 -31.08
C MET A 4 -3.14 -17.38 -31.67
N ASP A 5 -2.91 -18.48 -32.36
CA ASP A 5 -3.90 -19.33 -33.01
C ASP A 5 -4.86 -19.98 -31.99
N VAL A 6 -6.11 -20.10 -32.43
CA VAL A 6 -7.22 -20.77 -31.76
C VAL A 6 -7.48 -22.05 -32.52
N ASP A 7 -7.52 -23.19 -31.84
CA ASP A 7 -8.47 -24.27 -32.11
C ASP A 7 -8.34 -25.39 -31.07
N ILE A 8 -9.50 -25.91 -30.63
CA ILE A 8 -9.88 -27.34 -30.57
C ILE A 8 -11.03 -27.53 -29.56
N ASN A 9 -12.23 -27.61 -30.13
CA ASN A 9 -13.33 -28.57 -29.92
C ASN A 9 -13.50 -29.32 -28.58
N ASN A 10 -14.64 -29.03 -27.95
CA ASN A 10 -15.84 -29.87 -27.83
C ASN A 10 -15.69 -31.33 -27.36
N SER A 11 -16.17 -31.62 -26.14
CA SER A 11 -16.78 -32.92 -25.83
C SER A 11 -17.71 -32.79 -24.61
N GLU A 12 -19.02 -32.88 -24.87
CA GLU A 12 -20.07 -33.16 -23.90
C GLU A 12 -19.94 -34.60 -23.38
N THR A 13 -20.01 -34.80 -22.07
CA THR A 13 -20.27 -36.11 -21.47
C THR A 13 -21.29 -36.00 -20.34
N PHE A 14 -22.51 -36.38 -20.71
CA PHE A 14 -23.58 -37.03 -19.95
C PHE A 14 -23.36 -37.29 -18.44
N LEU A 15 -24.21 -36.68 -17.62
CA LEU A 15 -24.50 -37.10 -16.24
C LEU A 15 -25.71 -38.06 -16.24
N PRO A 16 -25.69 -39.17 -15.47
CA PRO A 16 -26.86 -40.03 -15.34
C PRO A 16 -27.81 -39.52 -14.25
N THR A 17 -29.08 -39.41 -14.62
CA THR A 17 -30.23 -39.14 -13.75
C THR A 17 -30.58 -40.37 -12.92
N SER A 18 -30.80 -40.22 -11.61
CA SER A 18 -31.53 -41.21 -10.81
C SER A 18 -32.37 -40.49 -9.74
N GLN A 19 -33.69 -40.51 -9.98
CA GLN A 19 -34.75 -40.33 -8.97
C GLN A 19 -34.96 -41.70 -8.29
N ARG A 20 -35.44 -41.91 -7.07
CA ARG A 20 -36.01 -41.15 -5.93
C ARG A 20 -35.98 -42.15 -4.77
N SER A 21 -35.89 -41.70 -3.52
CA SER A 21 -36.74 -42.20 -2.42
C SER A 21 -36.53 -41.37 -1.17
N ALA A 22 -37.63 -40.89 -0.60
CA ALA A 22 -37.68 -40.12 0.62
C ALA A 22 -37.57 -41.04 1.84
N THR A 23 -36.83 -40.63 2.85
CA THR A 23 -37.13 -40.92 4.25
C THR A 23 -36.50 -39.86 5.16
N SER A 24 -37.33 -39.39 6.07
CA SER A 24 -37.18 -38.32 7.05
C SER A 24 -36.07 -38.55 8.08
N GLY A 25 -35.35 -37.49 8.46
CA GLY A 25 -34.61 -37.45 9.72
C GLY A 25 -33.50 -36.40 9.80
N ALA A 26 -33.71 -35.40 10.65
CA ALA A 26 -32.72 -34.54 11.30
C ALA A 26 -31.93 -33.53 10.44
N SER A 27 -32.32 -32.27 10.64
CA SER A 27 -31.53 -31.04 10.51
C SER A 27 -30.06 -31.20 10.91
N GLY A 28 -29.18 -31.20 9.92
CA GLY A 28 -27.77 -30.88 10.06
C GLY A 28 -27.45 -29.80 9.04
N MET A 29 -27.65 -28.52 9.40
CA MET A 29 -27.06 -27.44 8.63
C MET A 29 -25.56 -27.69 8.66
N ASN A 30 -24.95 -28.01 7.52
CA ASN A 30 -23.51 -27.92 7.35
C ASN A 30 -23.14 -26.46 7.61
N LYS A 31 -22.85 -26.13 8.87
CA LYS A 31 -22.14 -24.90 9.19
C LYS A 31 -20.77 -25.13 8.57
N GLU A 32 -20.54 -24.52 7.41
CA GLU A 32 -19.18 -24.24 6.99
C GLU A 32 -18.54 -23.52 8.17
N GLU A 33 -17.67 -24.23 8.89
CA GLU A 33 -17.02 -23.67 10.06
C GLU A 33 -16.13 -22.53 9.55
N ASP A 34 -16.39 -21.31 10.03
CA ASP A 34 -15.57 -20.15 9.66
C ASP A 34 -14.10 -20.48 9.98
N MET A 35 -13.23 -20.50 8.97
CA MET A 35 -11.81 -20.83 9.12
C MET A 35 -10.98 -19.57 9.41
N CYS A 36 -10.09 -19.63 10.39
CA CYS A 36 -9.22 -18.52 10.73
C CYS A 36 -8.04 -18.42 9.76
N ALA A 37 -7.92 -17.32 9.01
CA ALA A 37 -6.83 -17.10 8.06
C ALA A 37 -5.42 -16.96 8.68
N ILE A 38 -5.28 -16.95 10.01
CA ILE A 38 -3.99 -16.83 10.71
C ILE A 38 -3.47 -18.22 11.14
N CYS A 39 -4.28 -19.01 11.84
CA CYS A 39 -3.88 -20.36 12.28
C CYS A 39 -4.33 -21.48 11.34
N MET A 40 -5.17 -21.17 10.34
CA MET A 40 -5.73 -22.13 9.39
C MET A 40 -6.58 -23.23 10.05
N GLU A 41 -7.18 -22.94 11.21
CA GLU A 41 -8.09 -23.81 11.96
C GLU A 41 -9.47 -23.15 12.10
N PRO A 42 -10.54 -23.90 12.46
CA PRO A 42 -11.84 -23.32 12.77
C PRO A 42 -11.74 -22.19 13.80
N ILE A 43 -12.49 -21.11 13.62
CA ILE A 43 -12.41 -19.93 14.49
C ILE A 43 -12.81 -20.29 15.91
N ASN A 44 -11.84 -20.22 16.82
CA ASN A 44 -12.05 -20.30 18.25
C ASN A 44 -12.05 -18.90 18.87
N ASN A 45 -13.07 -18.60 19.70
CA ASN A 45 -13.26 -17.30 20.35
C ASN A 45 -13.24 -16.15 19.33
N LYS A 46 -14.26 -16.11 18.47
CA LYS A 46 -14.39 -15.20 17.33
C LYS A 46 -14.26 -13.72 17.69
N LEU A 47 -13.39 -13.01 16.97
CA LEU A 47 -13.34 -11.55 16.92
C LEU A 47 -13.64 -11.06 15.48
N VAL A 48 -14.59 -10.14 15.35
CA VAL A 48 -14.90 -9.48 14.08
C VAL A 48 -14.27 -8.09 14.06
N LEU A 49 -13.42 -7.80 13.06
CA LEU A 49 -12.78 -6.49 12.96
C LEU A 49 -13.79 -5.42 12.50
N PRO A 50 -13.92 -4.27 13.20
CA PRO A 50 -15.08 -3.39 13.00
C PRO A 50 -15.11 -2.65 11.65
N LYS A 51 -13.97 -2.33 11.04
CA LYS A 51 -13.91 -1.57 9.77
C LYS A 51 -14.12 -2.46 8.54
N CYS A 52 -13.59 -3.68 8.55
CA CYS A 52 -13.55 -4.58 7.38
C CYS A 52 -14.32 -5.89 7.54
N LYS A 53 -14.89 -6.16 8.72
CA LYS A 53 -15.73 -7.32 9.05
C LYS A 53 -15.08 -8.70 8.92
N HIS A 54 -13.80 -8.80 8.52
CA HIS A 54 -13.05 -10.05 8.60
C HIS A 54 -12.99 -10.62 10.03
N GLU A 55 -13.05 -11.95 10.11
CA GLU A 55 -13.19 -12.71 11.35
C GLU A 55 -11.94 -13.55 11.64
N PHE A 56 -11.54 -13.62 12.90
CA PHE A 56 -10.36 -14.37 13.33
C PHE A 56 -10.56 -14.94 14.74
N CYS A 57 -9.72 -15.91 15.12
CA CYS A 57 -9.53 -16.24 16.53
C CYS A 57 -9.00 -14.99 17.27
N THR A 58 -9.64 -14.61 18.38
CA THR A 58 -9.20 -13.50 19.25
C THR A 58 -7.70 -13.53 19.58
N PRO A 59 -7.10 -14.66 20.03
CA PRO A 59 -5.66 -14.68 20.34
C PRO A 59 -4.79 -14.46 19.09
N CYS A 60 -5.21 -15.00 17.93
CA CYS A 60 -4.46 -14.88 16.69
C CYS A 60 -4.39 -13.43 16.22
N ILE A 61 -5.53 -12.75 16.15
CA ILE A 61 -5.58 -11.37 15.66
C ILE A 61 -4.96 -10.38 16.64
N LYS A 62 -5.12 -10.58 17.96
CA LYS A 62 -4.42 -9.76 18.96
C LYS A 62 -2.91 -9.86 18.80
N LYS A 63 -2.36 -11.07 18.65
CA LYS A 63 -0.92 -11.28 18.41
C LYS A 63 -0.47 -10.66 17.09
N ALA A 64 -1.19 -10.89 15.99
CA ALA A 64 -0.86 -10.29 14.68
C ALA A 64 -0.79 -8.75 14.74
N MET A 65 -1.76 -8.11 15.42
CA MET A 65 -1.84 -6.66 15.56
C MET A 65 -0.68 -6.06 16.38
N THR A 66 0.02 -6.86 17.21
CA THR A 66 1.24 -6.39 17.90
C THR A 66 2.43 -6.22 16.96
N TYR A 67 2.49 -7.00 15.88
CA TYR A 67 3.55 -6.88 14.87
C TYR A 67 3.23 -5.82 13.83
N LYS A 68 1.98 -5.82 13.34
CA LYS A 68 1.50 -4.83 12.37
C LYS A 68 0.01 -4.59 12.59
N PRO A 69 -0.45 -3.35 12.86
CA PRO A 69 -1.83 -3.08 13.21
C PRO A 69 -2.73 -3.00 11.96
N VAL A 70 -2.77 -4.09 11.18
CA VAL A 70 -3.57 -4.24 9.96
C VAL A 70 -4.32 -5.56 9.96
N CYS A 71 -5.46 -5.59 9.27
CA CYS A 71 -6.14 -6.84 8.96
C CYS A 71 -5.23 -7.75 8.11
N PRO A 72 -4.94 -8.99 8.51
CA PRO A 72 -4.11 -9.91 7.73
C PRO A 72 -4.71 -10.31 6.36
N VAL A 73 -6.01 -10.12 6.16
CA VAL A 73 -6.70 -10.48 4.91
C VAL A 73 -6.73 -9.32 3.90
N CYS A 74 -7.10 -8.11 4.35
CA CYS A 74 -7.33 -6.97 3.44
C CYS A 74 -6.44 -5.76 3.71
N GLN A 75 -5.52 -5.86 4.67
CA GLN A 75 -4.59 -4.79 5.07
C GLN A 75 -5.23 -3.50 5.62
N THR A 76 -6.54 -3.49 5.87
CA THR A 76 -7.22 -2.36 6.54
C THR A 76 -6.52 -2.02 7.85
N VAL A 77 -6.22 -0.73 8.06
CA VAL A 77 -5.43 -0.23 9.19
C VAL A 77 -6.28 -0.02 10.45
N TYR A 78 -5.79 -0.53 11.60
CA TYR A 78 -6.46 -0.46 12.91
C TYR A 78 -5.66 0.29 13.98
N GLY A 79 -4.44 0.74 13.68
CA GLY A 79 -3.59 1.51 14.58
C GLY A 79 -2.54 2.31 13.80
N ILE A 80 -1.68 3.02 14.52
CA ILE A 80 -0.60 3.81 13.89
C ILE A 80 0.40 2.84 13.26
N GLN A 81 0.60 2.95 11.95
CA GLN A 81 1.64 2.20 11.26
C GLN A 81 2.98 2.89 11.43
N GLN A 82 4.00 2.11 11.75
CA GLN A 82 5.38 2.54 11.66
C GLN A 82 6.05 1.79 10.51
N GLY A 83 6.70 2.51 9.60
CA GLY A 83 7.50 1.89 8.54
C GLY A 83 8.97 1.73 8.92
N ASN A 84 9.75 1.21 7.98
CA ASN A 84 11.18 0.95 8.11
C ASN A 84 12.02 1.93 7.26
N GLN A 85 11.54 3.15 7.05
CA GLN A 85 12.32 4.17 6.35
C GLN A 85 13.67 4.44 7.07
N PRO A 86 14.80 4.44 6.33
CA PRO A 86 16.10 4.90 6.82
C PRO A 86 16.10 6.28 7.48
N GLU A 87 17.14 6.58 8.25
CA GLU A 87 17.35 7.94 8.76
C GLU A 87 17.64 8.94 7.65
N GLY A 88 17.08 10.14 7.78
CA GLY A 88 17.14 11.17 6.76
C GLY A 88 16.40 12.43 7.19
N THR A 89 16.32 13.38 6.26
CA THR A 89 15.63 14.65 6.48
C THR A 89 14.61 14.91 5.38
N MET A 90 13.56 15.63 5.74
CA MET A 90 12.56 16.19 4.84
C MET A 90 12.54 17.70 5.07
N SER A 91 12.73 18.47 4.00
CA SER A 91 12.71 19.94 4.03
C SER A 91 11.75 20.46 2.96
N VAL A 92 11.22 21.66 3.17
CA VAL A 92 10.19 22.26 2.34
C VAL A 92 10.62 23.67 1.97
N ASP A 93 10.60 23.96 0.68
CA ASP A 93 10.78 25.30 0.12
C ASP A 93 9.55 25.67 -0.72
N TYR A 94 9.44 26.96 -1.07
CA TYR A 94 8.39 27.48 -1.95
C TYR A 94 9.03 28.28 -3.07
N ILE A 95 8.54 28.08 -4.30
CA ILE A 95 8.99 28.82 -5.49
C ILE A 95 7.81 29.46 -6.20
N GLY A 96 8.07 30.55 -6.93
CA GLY A 96 7.05 31.30 -7.66
C GLY A 96 6.56 30.61 -8.92
N ASP A 97 7.33 29.67 -9.48
CA ASP A 97 6.97 28.93 -10.69
C ASP A 97 5.72 28.08 -10.47
N SER A 98 4.79 28.15 -11.42
CA SER A 98 3.57 27.36 -11.41
C SER A 98 3.78 25.99 -12.04
N LEU A 99 3.07 24.98 -11.53
CA LEU A 99 2.98 23.68 -12.17
C LEU A 99 1.92 23.71 -13.27
N PRO A 100 2.12 23.02 -14.42
CA PRO A 100 1.09 22.86 -15.42
C PRO A 100 -0.22 22.31 -14.83
N GLY A 101 -1.33 23.00 -15.06
CA GLY A 101 -2.66 22.75 -14.48
C GLY A 101 -2.94 23.49 -13.17
N TYR A 102 -2.00 24.30 -12.68
CA TYR A 102 -2.10 25.09 -11.45
C TYR A 102 -1.52 26.50 -11.64
N GLU A 103 -1.76 27.13 -12.79
CA GLU A 103 -1.10 28.36 -13.25
C GLU A 103 -1.23 29.54 -12.29
N ASN A 104 -2.28 29.59 -11.48
CA ASN A 104 -2.55 30.65 -10.49
C ASN A 104 -1.82 30.47 -9.14
N TYR A 105 -0.98 29.45 -9.00
CA TYR A 105 -0.30 29.11 -7.75
C TYR A 105 1.19 28.86 -7.99
N GLY A 106 2.04 29.25 -7.04
CA GLY A 106 3.43 28.81 -7.02
C GLY A 106 3.54 27.30 -6.72
N SER A 107 4.76 26.84 -6.45
CA SER A 107 5.04 25.43 -6.15
C SER A 107 5.68 25.23 -4.78
N ILE A 108 5.29 24.14 -4.12
CA ILE A 108 5.95 23.59 -2.95
C ILE A 108 7.02 22.63 -3.43
N VAL A 109 8.25 22.81 -2.97
CA VAL A 109 9.39 21.93 -3.27
C VAL A 109 9.73 21.15 -2.02
N ILE A 110 9.58 19.83 -2.08
CA ILE A 110 9.90 18.92 -0.99
C ILE A 110 11.24 18.26 -1.31
N LYS A 111 12.23 18.42 -0.43
CA LYS A 111 13.55 17.81 -0.57
C LYS A 111 13.76 16.77 0.50
N TYR A 112 14.07 15.55 0.07
CA TYR A 112 14.45 14.44 0.93
C TYR A 112 15.96 14.21 0.80
N ASP A 113 16.66 14.15 1.93
CA ASP A 113 18.05 13.70 2.01
C ASP A 113 18.11 12.48 2.95
N MET A 114 18.17 11.29 2.35
CA MET A 114 18.19 10.00 3.03
C MET A 114 19.62 9.49 3.12
N ARG A 115 20.05 9.17 4.33
CA ARG A 115 21.42 8.72 4.60
C ARG A 115 21.59 7.26 4.19
N GLY A 116 22.80 6.92 3.74
CA GLY A 116 23.21 5.52 3.64
C GLY A 116 23.46 4.93 5.02
N GLY A 117 23.50 3.60 5.12
CA GLY A 117 23.71 2.95 6.40
C GLY A 117 23.75 1.43 6.31
N ILE A 118 23.51 0.78 7.44
CA ILE A 118 23.44 -0.68 7.57
C ILE A 118 22.00 -1.11 7.79
N GLN A 119 21.58 -2.16 7.10
CA GLN A 119 20.22 -2.69 7.19
C GLN A 119 19.91 -3.25 8.58
N THR A 120 18.78 -2.85 9.15
CA THR A 120 18.29 -3.36 10.43
C THR A 120 17.59 -4.71 10.23
N LYS A 121 17.13 -5.34 11.32
CA LYS A 121 16.29 -6.55 11.29
C LYS A 121 14.96 -6.37 10.54
N GLU A 122 14.56 -5.14 10.26
CA GLU A 122 13.30 -4.80 9.57
C GLU A 122 13.48 -4.60 8.06
N HIS A 123 14.72 -4.70 7.57
CA HIS A 123 15.05 -4.61 6.16
C HIS A 123 15.30 -5.99 5.54
N PRO A 124 15.28 -6.11 4.20
CA PRO A 124 15.40 -7.40 3.51
C PRO A 124 16.69 -8.17 3.81
N ASN A 125 17.82 -7.47 3.97
CA ASN A 125 19.13 -8.08 4.18
C ASN A 125 19.81 -7.49 5.44
N PRO A 126 19.41 -7.87 6.66
CA PRO A 126 19.98 -7.33 7.90
C PRO A 126 21.51 -7.44 7.95
N GLY A 127 22.18 -6.38 8.38
CA GLY A 127 23.65 -6.30 8.45
C GLY A 127 24.33 -5.88 7.13
N MET A 128 23.64 -5.91 5.99
CA MET A 128 24.19 -5.44 4.72
C MET A 128 24.12 -3.91 4.59
N PRO A 129 25.11 -3.27 3.93
CA PRO A 129 25.04 -1.84 3.66
C PRO A 129 23.94 -1.51 2.64
N TYR A 130 23.39 -0.31 2.74
CA TYR A 130 22.55 0.30 1.70
C TYR A 130 22.97 1.72 1.39
N SER A 131 22.78 2.13 0.14
CA SER A 131 23.08 3.49 -0.31
C SER A 131 21.94 4.46 0.00
N GLY A 132 22.29 5.65 0.47
CA GLY A 132 21.35 6.77 0.65
C GLY A 132 20.90 7.37 -0.69
N THR A 133 20.02 8.36 -0.62
CA THR A 133 19.48 9.02 -1.82
C THR A 133 19.04 10.45 -1.52
N ARG A 134 19.10 11.32 -2.54
CA ARG A 134 18.46 12.63 -2.51
C ARG A 134 17.37 12.67 -3.55
N ARG A 135 16.20 13.18 -3.16
CA ARG A 135 15.05 13.29 -4.06
C ARG A 135 14.33 14.61 -3.86
N THR A 136 13.82 15.14 -4.95
CA THR A 136 12.99 16.35 -4.96
C THR A 136 11.62 15.99 -5.49
N ALA A 137 10.58 16.53 -4.85
CA ALA A 137 9.21 16.38 -5.27
C ALA A 137 8.48 17.73 -5.26
N PHE A 138 7.40 17.82 -6.02
CA PHE A 138 6.66 19.05 -6.24
C PHE A 138 5.17 18.87 -5.93
N LEU A 139 4.57 19.89 -5.32
CA LEU A 139 3.13 20.04 -5.15
C LEU A 139 2.72 21.47 -5.54
N PRO A 140 1.49 21.71 -6.01
CA PRO A 140 1.01 23.07 -6.18
C PRO A 140 0.88 23.77 -4.82
N ALA A 141 1.23 25.04 -4.73
CA ALA A 141 1.12 25.84 -3.50
C ALA A 141 -0.31 26.38 -3.26
N ASN A 142 -1.32 25.56 -3.54
CA ASN A 142 -2.72 25.81 -3.22
C ASN A 142 -3.13 25.08 -1.93
N GLU A 143 -4.38 25.25 -1.50
CA GLU A 143 -4.89 24.61 -0.26
C GLU A 143 -4.81 23.08 -0.32
N GLU A 144 -5.13 22.47 -1.46
CA GLU A 144 -5.07 21.02 -1.61
C GLU A 144 -3.62 20.48 -1.53
N GLY A 145 -2.66 21.18 -2.14
CA GLY A 145 -1.24 20.81 -2.07
C GLY A 145 -0.66 20.97 -0.67
N LYS A 146 -1.08 21.99 0.09
CA LYS A 146 -0.70 22.15 1.51
C LYS A 146 -1.26 21.02 2.39
N GLU A 147 -2.48 20.57 2.11
CA GLU A 147 -3.07 19.40 2.77
C GLU A 147 -2.24 18.15 2.49
N VAL A 148 -1.90 17.88 1.23
CA VAL A 148 -1.03 16.75 0.86
C VAL A 148 0.34 16.86 1.52
N LEU A 149 0.94 18.05 1.57
CA LEU A 149 2.21 18.28 2.27
C LEU A 149 2.13 17.86 3.73
N THR A 150 1.06 18.25 4.43
CA THR A 150 0.85 17.92 5.85
C THR A 150 0.77 16.41 6.06
N LEU A 151 0.05 15.71 5.18
CA LEU A 151 -0.04 14.26 5.21
C LEU A 151 1.31 13.59 4.91
N LEU A 152 2.07 14.10 3.94
CA LEU A 152 3.41 13.59 3.62
C LEU A 152 4.39 13.78 4.79
N GLN A 153 4.34 14.90 5.51
CA GLN A 153 5.13 15.11 6.73
C GLN A 153 4.76 14.09 7.82
N LYS A 154 3.46 13.85 8.03
CA LYS A 154 2.98 12.81 8.96
C LYS A 154 3.48 11.42 8.55
N ALA A 155 3.41 11.07 7.26
CA ALA A 155 3.92 9.81 6.73
C ALA A 155 5.44 9.68 6.88
N PHE A 156 6.20 10.76 6.66
CA PHE A 156 7.65 10.78 6.85
C PHE A 156 8.03 10.55 8.32
N ASN A 157 7.34 11.20 9.26
CA ASN A 157 7.54 11.00 10.69
C ASN A 157 7.21 9.57 11.14
N GLN A 158 6.21 8.95 10.51
CA GLN A 158 5.86 7.53 10.71
C GLN A 158 6.75 6.56 9.90
N LYS A 159 7.81 7.07 9.25
CA LYS A 159 8.79 6.26 8.50
C LYS A 159 8.19 5.50 7.32
N LEU A 160 7.18 6.07 6.66
CA LEU A 160 6.39 5.41 5.59
C LEU A 160 6.72 5.88 4.16
N ILE A 161 7.48 6.95 3.96
CA ILE A 161 7.75 7.48 2.60
C ILE A 161 8.75 6.62 1.84
N PHE A 162 9.78 6.14 2.54
CA PHE A 162 10.83 5.30 1.96
C PHE A 162 10.92 3.93 2.62
N THR A 163 11.68 3.04 1.99
CA THR A 163 12.12 1.77 2.55
C THR A 163 13.49 1.40 1.96
N VAL A 164 14.10 0.31 2.42
CA VAL A 164 15.27 -0.31 1.78
C VAL A 164 14.82 -1.50 0.96
N GLY A 165 15.24 -1.56 -0.29
CA GLY A 165 14.93 -2.68 -1.17
C GLY A 165 15.59 -2.53 -2.53
N ASP A 166 14.94 -3.09 -3.54
CA ASP A 166 15.41 -3.07 -4.91
C ASP A 166 14.80 -1.91 -5.69
N SER A 167 15.66 -1.17 -6.40
CA SER A 167 15.22 -0.12 -7.31
C SER A 167 14.55 -0.74 -8.53
N ARG A 168 13.23 -0.51 -8.68
CA ARG A 168 12.49 -0.97 -9.87
C ARG A 168 13.00 -0.40 -11.19
N VAL A 169 13.56 0.82 -11.16
CA VAL A 169 14.02 1.51 -12.38
C VAL A 169 15.43 1.09 -12.77
N SER A 170 16.33 0.96 -11.79
CA SER A 170 17.75 0.70 -12.06
C SER A 170 18.18 -0.75 -11.81
N GLY A 171 17.32 -1.58 -11.25
CA GLY A 171 17.64 -2.96 -10.83
C GLY A 171 18.60 -3.07 -9.66
N ARG A 172 19.05 -1.94 -9.08
CA ARG A 172 20.00 -1.93 -7.96
C ARG A 172 19.35 -2.43 -6.68
N SER A 173 19.94 -3.43 -6.05
CA SER A 173 19.57 -3.91 -4.72
C SER A 173 20.21 -3.11 -3.60
N ASN A 174 19.63 -3.20 -2.41
CA ASN A 174 20.12 -2.56 -1.18
C ASN A 174 20.23 -1.04 -1.31
N VAL A 175 19.16 -0.38 -1.75
CA VAL A 175 19.09 1.08 -1.87
C VAL A 175 17.83 1.63 -1.22
N THR A 176 17.86 2.90 -0.84
CA THR A 176 16.66 3.62 -0.41
C THR A 176 15.72 3.86 -1.60
N THR A 177 14.51 3.32 -1.51
CA THR A 177 13.46 3.41 -2.53
C THR A 177 12.14 3.93 -1.96
N TRP A 178 11.25 4.42 -2.83
CA TRP A 178 9.89 4.83 -2.44
C TRP A 178 9.08 3.64 -1.89
N ASN A 179 8.17 3.90 -0.95
CA ASN A 179 7.34 2.89 -0.29
C ASN A 179 5.84 3.07 -0.60
N ASP A 180 5.50 2.95 -1.89
CA ASP A 180 4.14 3.01 -2.45
C ASP A 180 3.37 4.34 -2.26
N ILE A 181 4.07 5.43 -1.91
CA ILE A 181 3.51 6.79 -1.91
C ILE A 181 4.17 7.57 -3.05
N HIS A 182 3.42 7.78 -4.12
CA HIS A 182 3.95 8.38 -5.33
C HIS A 182 4.18 9.88 -5.18
N HIS A 183 5.35 10.31 -5.64
CA HIS A 183 5.77 11.70 -5.65
C HIS A 183 5.92 12.20 -7.08
N LYS A 184 5.58 13.47 -7.30
CA LYS A 184 5.89 14.14 -8.56
C LYS A 184 7.31 14.66 -8.53
N THR A 185 8.22 13.97 -9.22
CA THR A 185 9.67 14.26 -9.20
C THR A 185 10.11 15.14 -10.38
N SER A 186 9.19 15.48 -11.28
CA SER A 186 9.36 16.47 -12.33
C SER A 186 8.26 17.53 -12.23
N MET A 187 8.58 18.79 -12.56
CA MET A 187 7.56 19.84 -12.68
C MET A 187 6.75 19.71 -13.97
N THR A 188 7.25 18.98 -14.98
CA THR A 188 6.65 18.88 -16.33
C THR A 188 6.70 17.46 -16.88
N GLY A 189 6.16 17.23 -18.08
CA GLY A 189 6.22 15.94 -18.78
C GLY A 189 5.09 14.96 -18.42
N GLY A 190 4.11 15.42 -17.64
CA GLY A 190 2.92 14.63 -17.28
C GLY A 190 3.21 13.35 -16.49
N PRO A 191 2.23 12.45 -16.36
CA PRO A 191 2.37 11.24 -15.53
C PRO A 191 3.50 10.32 -15.98
N ALA A 192 3.77 10.24 -17.29
CA ALA A 192 4.82 9.40 -17.87
C ALA A 192 6.23 9.78 -17.39
N MET A 193 6.47 11.06 -17.11
CA MET A 193 7.73 11.57 -16.57
C MET A 193 7.65 11.86 -15.06
N TYR A 194 6.68 11.27 -14.37
CA TYR A 194 6.41 11.53 -12.95
C TYR A 194 6.22 13.03 -12.65
N GLY A 195 5.64 13.79 -13.58
CA GLY A 195 5.45 15.23 -13.47
C GLY A 195 4.04 15.70 -13.79
N TYR A 196 3.91 17.00 -14.05
CA TYR A 196 2.65 17.68 -14.33
C TYR A 196 2.51 18.02 -15.83
N PRO A 197 1.29 18.23 -16.35
CA PRO A 197 0.01 18.17 -15.65
C PRO A 197 -0.40 16.73 -15.32
N ASP A 198 -1.04 16.53 -14.16
CA ASP A 198 -1.69 15.27 -13.77
C ASP A 198 -2.89 15.59 -12.87
N PRO A 199 -4.09 15.75 -13.45
CA PRO A 199 -5.26 16.22 -12.71
C PRO A 199 -5.73 15.24 -11.63
N ASN A 200 -5.29 13.98 -11.67
CA ASN A 200 -5.70 12.95 -10.72
C ASN A 200 -4.67 12.71 -9.62
N TYR A 201 -3.51 13.39 -9.65
CA TYR A 201 -2.42 13.10 -8.75
C TYR A 201 -2.76 13.34 -7.27
N LEU A 202 -3.28 14.53 -6.92
CA LEU A 202 -3.56 14.87 -5.52
C LEU A 202 -4.59 13.93 -4.89
N LYS A 203 -5.63 13.56 -5.65
CA LYS A 203 -6.60 12.53 -5.25
C LYS A 203 -5.93 11.17 -5.03
N ARG A 204 -5.07 10.74 -5.96
CA ARG A 204 -4.39 9.44 -5.89
C ARG A 204 -3.44 9.35 -4.71
N VAL A 205 -2.59 10.36 -4.49
CA VAL A 205 -1.62 10.35 -3.37
C VAL A 205 -2.33 10.41 -2.01
N LYS A 206 -3.45 11.15 -1.88
CA LYS A 206 -4.28 11.11 -0.67
C LYS A 206 -4.82 9.70 -0.39
N GLN A 207 -5.24 8.97 -1.43
CA GLN A 207 -5.70 7.60 -1.27
C GLN A 207 -4.56 6.65 -0.88
N GLU A 208 -3.37 6.81 -1.47
CA GLU A 208 -2.17 6.04 -1.09
C GLU A 208 -1.77 6.28 0.38
N LEU A 209 -1.80 7.53 0.82
CA LEU A 209 -1.56 7.93 2.21
C LEU A 209 -2.61 7.31 3.14
N LYS A 210 -3.89 7.41 2.79
CA LYS A 210 -4.99 6.80 3.54
C LYS A 210 -4.83 5.27 3.66
N ASN A 211 -4.40 4.60 2.59
CA ASN A 211 -4.14 3.16 2.60
C ASN A 211 -3.00 2.77 3.57
N LYS A 212 -2.06 3.70 3.82
CA LYS A 212 -1.00 3.56 4.83
C LYS A 212 -1.44 4.08 6.23
N GLY A 213 -2.71 4.40 6.41
CA GLY A 213 -3.26 4.91 7.69
C GLY A 213 -2.98 6.40 7.95
N ILE A 214 -2.61 7.16 6.92
CA ILE A 214 -2.30 8.59 7.01
C ILE A 214 -3.50 9.39 6.51
N GLU A 215 -4.24 9.97 7.44
CA GLU A 215 -5.37 10.85 7.18
C GLU A 215 -5.33 12.08 8.10
N ASN A 216 -6.04 13.14 7.73
CA ASN A 216 -6.26 14.30 8.60
C ASN A 216 -7.18 13.85 9.74
N ASN A 217 -6.76 14.10 10.98
CA ASN A 217 -7.54 13.76 12.17
C ASN A 217 -8.72 14.72 12.34
#